data_AF-A0A2H0D078-F1
#
_entry.id   AF-A0A2H0D078-F1
#
_cell.length_a   1.000
_cell.length_b   1.000
_cell.length_c   1.000
_cell.angle_alpha   90.00
_cell.angle_beta   90.00
_cell.angle_gamma   90.00
#
_symmetry.space_group_name_H-M   'P 1'
#
loop_
_entity.id
_entity.type
_entity.pdbx_description
1 polymer ?
#
loop_
_entity_poly.entity_id
_entity_poly.type
_entity_poly.pdbx_seq_one_letter_code
_entity_poly.pdbx_strand_id
1 'polypeptide(L)'
;MFLLWLSIASQGALVYGIKAAKTQFFNEALRHGSKKFWPLLLVNIILAVAIAVLMAIFNLPFVILYLNTGGNVLWQTVIVILSFIVWVPVTIIFYLIAQYAVIYIVNYDKHIAQAIKDAWLLFAKNWIVSLEAGFLLLLINIITSILLVAVVIVLALPFVMLGLLASALASNGFLWFVIILGILTFIALLFLYGAAWNVFQVSVWIQLFERITGGVVYSKILRWAVALTGGKSAQSGSLSDEQEKK
;
A
#
# COMPACT_ATOMS: atom_id res chain seq x y z
N MET A 1 -6.51 5.93 23.31
CA MET A 1 -5.57 4.82 23.58
C MET A 1 -6.09 3.46 23.16
N PHE A 2 -7.32 3.07 23.52
CA PHE A 2 -7.90 1.78 23.10
C PHE A 2 -7.96 1.56 21.57
N LEU A 3 -8.39 2.57 20.80
CA LEU A 3 -8.47 2.47 19.33
C LEU A 3 -7.10 2.32 18.65
N LEU A 4 -6.06 2.97 19.20
CA LEU A 4 -4.68 2.82 18.71
C LEU A 4 -4.16 1.41 18.98
N TRP A 5 -4.44 0.87 20.17
CA TRP A 5 -4.12 -0.51 20.51
C TRP A 5 -4.80 -1.50 19.58
N LEU A 6 -6.10 -1.33 19.34
CA LEU A 6 -6.88 -2.20 18.46
C LEU A 6 -6.38 -2.15 17.01
N SER A 7 -6.06 -0.96 16.49
CA SER A 7 -5.55 -0.79 15.13
C SER A 7 -4.23 -1.54 14.90
N ILE A 8 -3.28 -1.39 15.82
CA ILE A 8 -1.94 -2.00 15.71
C ILE A 8 -2.01 -3.50 15.97
N ALA A 9 -2.81 -3.94 16.95
CA ALA A 9 -3.04 -5.37 17.19
C ALA A 9 -3.72 -6.05 15.99
N SER A 10 -4.67 -5.35 15.35
CA SER A 10 -5.33 -5.81 14.12
C SER A 10 -4.34 -5.92 12.95
N GLN A 11 -3.44 -4.96 12.78
CA GLN A 11 -2.37 -5.04 11.76
C GLN A 11 -1.48 -6.28 11.99
N GLY A 12 -1.05 -6.53 13.22
CA GLY A 12 -0.25 -7.72 13.57
C GLY A 12 -1.02 -9.02 13.36
N ALA A 13 -2.30 -9.06 13.73
CA ALA A 13 -3.17 -10.21 13.55
C ALA A 13 -3.43 -10.52 12.07
N LEU A 14 -3.61 -9.49 11.23
CA LEU A 14 -3.78 -9.64 9.79
C LEU A 14 -2.52 -10.21 9.13
N VAL A 15 -1.34 -9.67 9.45
CA VAL A 15 -0.07 -10.15 8.86
C VAL A 15 0.20 -11.60 9.24
N TYR A 16 -0.05 -11.96 10.50
CA TYR A 16 0.06 -13.34 10.99
C TYR A 16 -0.98 -14.26 10.33
N GLY A 17 -2.24 -13.82 10.29
CA GLY A 17 -3.36 -14.61 9.77
C GLY A 17 -3.27 -14.90 8.27
N ILE A 18 -2.75 -13.96 7.48
CA ILE A 18 -2.53 -14.16 6.03
C ILE A 18 -1.49 -15.25 5.78
N LYS A 19 -0.45 -15.35 6.61
CA LYS A 19 0.57 -16.41 6.50
C LYS A 19 0.06 -17.76 7.04
N ALA A 20 -0.71 -17.74 8.12
CA ALA A 20 -1.20 -18.94 8.81
C ALA A 20 -2.49 -19.53 8.22
N ALA A 21 -2.83 -19.21 6.96
CA ALA A 21 -4.15 -19.25 6.31
C ALA A 21 -4.92 -20.60 6.25
N LYS A 22 -4.67 -21.58 7.14
CA LYS A 22 -5.46 -22.83 7.18
C LYS A 22 -5.92 -23.34 8.55
N THR A 23 -5.43 -22.86 9.71
CA THR A 23 -5.69 -23.62 10.96
C THR A 23 -5.86 -22.82 12.27
N GLN A 24 -5.98 -21.49 12.24
CA GLN A 24 -5.96 -20.70 13.48
C GLN A 24 -7.22 -19.83 13.63
N PHE A 25 -7.84 -19.88 14.82
CA PHE A 25 -9.03 -19.10 15.15
C PHE A 25 -8.71 -17.60 15.30
N PHE A 26 -9.69 -16.72 15.02
CA PHE A 26 -9.57 -15.26 15.15
C PHE A 26 -8.95 -14.81 16.48
N ASN A 27 -9.33 -15.47 17.58
CA ASN A 27 -8.84 -15.15 18.92
C ASN A 27 -7.34 -15.41 19.09
N GLU A 28 -6.81 -16.43 18.39
CA GLU A 28 -5.40 -16.80 18.43
C GLU A 28 -4.55 -15.81 17.61
N ALA A 29 -5.04 -15.42 16.43
CA ALA A 29 -4.43 -14.37 15.62
C ALA A 29 -4.40 -13.01 16.36
N LEU A 30 -5.48 -12.63 17.04
CA LEU A 30 -5.55 -11.40 17.82
C LEU A 30 -4.64 -11.43 19.07
N ARG A 31 -4.51 -12.59 19.72
CA ARG A 31 -3.57 -12.79 20.83
C ARG A 31 -2.11 -12.70 20.35
N HIS A 32 -1.80 -13.22 19.17
CA HIS A 32 -0.46 -13.09 18.58
C HIS A 32 -0.16 -11.64 18.15
N GLY A 33 -1.12 -10.96 17.51
CA GLY A 33 -0.99 -9.54 17.14
C GLY A 33 -0.81 -8.61 18.35
N SER A 34 -1.56 -8.84 19.43
CA SER A 34 -1.46 -8.02 20.65
C SER A 34 -0.13 -8.19 21.40
N LYS A 35 0.48 -9.37 21.38
CA LYS A 35 1.84 -9.58 21.92
C LYS A 35 2.92 -8.81 21.15
N LYS A 36 2.69 -8.53 19.87
CA LYS A 36 3.60 -7.74 19.01
C LYS A 36 3.25 -6.27 18.93
N PHE A 37 2.27 -5.81 19.71
CA PHE A 37 1.82 -4.42 19.74
C PHE A 37 2.96 -3.42 19.90
N TRP A 38 3.80 -3.59 20.92
CA TRP A 38 4.90 -2.66 21.20
C TRP A 38 5.94 -2.59 20.08
N PRO A 39 6.49 -3.72 19.59
CA PRO A 39 7.37 -3.70 18.43
C PRO A 39 6.76 -3.06 17.17
N LEU A 40 5.50 -3.36 16.88
CA LEU A 40 4.77 -2.80 15.73
C LEU A 40 4.57 -1.29 15.86
N LEU A 41 4.14 -0.83 17.04
CA LEU A 41 3.95 0.58 17.33
C LEU A 41 5.28 1.33 17.20
N LEU A 42 6.34 0.81 17.81
CA LEU A 42 7.66 1.44 17.79
C LEU A 42 8.24 1.52 16.39
N VAL A 43 8.09 0.49 15.54
CA VAL A 43 8.54 0.58 14.14
C VAL A 43 7.79 1.65 13.37
N ASN A 44 6.47 1.70 13.49
CA ASN A 44 5.69 2.73 12.80
C ASN A 44 6.06 4.14 13.29
N ILE A 45 6.26 4.34 14.60
CA ILE A 45 6.70 5.62 15.15
C ILE A 45 8.12 5.97 14.70
N ILE A 46 9.08 5.03 14.82
CA ILE A 46 10.47 5.27 14.42
C ILE A 46 10.55 5.65 12.95
N LEU A 47 9.83 4.95 12.07
CA LEU A 47 9.80 5.27 10.65
C LEU A 47 9.07 6.58 10.35
N ALA A 48 7.96 6.87 11.04
CA ALA A 48 7.26 8.15 10.90
C ALA A 48 8.13 9.34 11.36
N VAL A 49 8.83 9.19 12.49
CA VAL A 49 9.77 10.20 13.00
C VAL A 49 10.96 10.34 12.06
N ALA A 50 11.50 9.23 11.54
CA ALA A 50 12.58 9.28 10.55
C ALA A 50 12.16 10.03 9.29
N ILE A 51 10.96 9.75 8.75
CA ILE A 51 10.39 10.50 7.63
C ILE A 51 10.24 11.98 7.99
N ALA A 52 9.68 12.32 9.15
CA ALA A 52 9.47 13.70 9.57
C ALA A 52 10.79 14.48 9.76
N VAL A 53 11.81 13.85 10.35
CA VAL A 53 13.15 14.44 10.53
C VAL A 53 13.82 14.64 9.18
N LEU A 54 13.80 13.64 8.30
CA LEU A 54 14.28 13.77 6.93
C LEU A 54 13.53 14.91 6.23
N MET A 55 12.21 15.00 6.41
CA MET A 55 11.37 16.06 5.87
C MET A 55 11.81 17.44 6.32
N ALA A 56 12.04 17.63 7.61
CA ALA A 56 12.51 18.90 8.14
C ALA A 56 13.90 19.27 7.58
N ILE A 57 14.85 18.34 7.55
CA ILE A 57 16.23 18.59 7.10
C ILE A 57 16.27 18.91 5.61
N PHE A 58 15.64 18.08 4.78
CA PHE A 58 15.71 18.21 3.33
C PHE A 58 14.81 19.33 2.79
N ASN A 59 13.75 19.72 3.50
CA ASN A 59 12.88 20.82 3.09
C ASN A 59 13.44 22.20 3.51
N LEU A 60 14.31 22.24 4.52
CA LEU A 60 15.00 23.46 4.97
C LEU A 60 15.64 24.28 3.82
N PRO A 61 16.46 23.69 2.91
CA PRO A 61 17.03 24.43 1.80
C PRO A 61 15.96 24.96 0.83
N PHE A 62 14.89 24.20 0.57
CA PHE A 62 13.80 24.67 -0.30
C PHE A 62 13.02 25.83 0.32
N VAL A 63 12.81 25.82 1.64
CA VAL A 63 12.18 26.92 2.37
C VAL A 63 13.08 28.17 2.33
N ILE A 64 14.38 28.01 2.56
CA ILE A 64 15.34 29.13 2.49
C ILE A 64 15.37 29.73 1.08
N LEU A 65 15.44 28.89 0.04
CA LEU A 65 15.39 29.33 -1.35
C LEU A 65 14.07 30.02 -1.68
N TYR A 66 12.94 29.49 -1.20
CA TYR A 66 11.61 30.09 -1.38
C TYR A 66 11.56 31.51 -0.77
N LEU A 67 12.06 31.70 0.44
CA LEU A 67 12.08 33.01 1.10
C LEU A 67 13.03 34.01 0.41
N ASN A 68 14.07 33.53 -0.27
CA ASN A 68 15.08 34.37 -0.95
C ASN A 68 14.70 34.75 -2.40
N THR A 69 13.62 34.19 -2.97
CA THR A 69 13.21 34.48 -4.36
C THR A 69 12.48 35.83 -4.56
N GLY A 70 12.39 36.67 -3.53
CA GLY A 70 11.88 38.04 -3.64
C GLY A 70 10.44 38.16 -4.13
N GLY A 71 9.63 37.11 -3.99
CA GLY A 71 8.22 37.08 -4.43
C GLY A 71 8.01 36.74 -5.90
N ASN A 72 9.04 36.29 -6.64
CA ASN A 72 8.84 35.84 -8.02
C ASN A 72 8.07 34.50 -8.05
N VAL A 73 6.80 34.58 -8.44
CA VAL A 73 5.85 33.45 -8.47
C VAL A 73 6.37 32.28 -9.31
N LEU A 74 7.08 32.54 -10.42
CA LEU A 74 7.61 31.48 -11.28
C LEU A 74 8.69 30.66 -10.56
N TRP A 75 9.65 31.33 -9.92
CA TRP A 75 10.72 30.65 -9.18
C TRP A 75 10.19 29.88 -7.97
N GLN A 76 9.23 30.45 -7.25
CA GLN A 76 8.56 29.78 -6.13
C GLN A 76 7.84 28.50 -6.58
N THR A 77 7.11 28.57 -7.70
CA THR A 77 6.40 27.40 -8.26
C THR A 77 7.38 26.29 -8.65
N VAL A 78 8.50 26.63 -9.29
CA VAL A 78 9.53 25.65 -9.69
C VAL A 78 10.15 24.96 -8.47
N ILE A 79 10.48 25.72 -7.41
CA ILE A 79 11.04 25.19 -6.17
C ILE A 79 10.08 24.20 -5.50
N VAL A 80 8.78 24.52 -5.46
CA VAL A 80 7.75 23.64 -4.90
C VAL A 80 7.57 22.37 -5.73
N ILE A 81 7.57 22.47 -7.07
CA ILE A 81 7.48 21.30 -7.94
C ILE A 81 8.69 20.38 -7.74
N LEU A 82 9.90 20.95 -7.70
CA LEU A 82 11.13 20.19 -7.47
C LEU A 82 11.13 19.49 -6.11
N SER A 83 10.66 20.16 -5.05
CA SER A 83 10.57 19.52 -3.73
C SER A 83 9.59 18.35 -3.77
N PHE A 84 8.45 18.47 -4.45
CA PHE A 84 7.47 17.39 -4.58
C PHE A 84 8.02 16.18 -5.34
N ILE A 85 8.75 16.41 -6.43
CA ILE A 85 9.40 15.35 -7.24
C ILE A 85 10.40 14.55 -6.40
N VAL A 86 11.10 15.19 -5.45
CA VAL A 86 12.03 14.50 -4.54
C VAL A 86 11.29 13.81 -3.39
N TRP A 87 10.26 14.44 -2.83
CA TRP A 87 9.56 13.96 -1.64
C TRP A 87 8.71 12.73 -1.86
N VAL A 88 8.02 12.66 -3.01
CA VAL A 88 7.15 11.54 -3.32
C VAL A 88 7.92 10.21 -3.34
N PRO A 89 9.03 10.07 -4.10
CA PRO A 89 9.84 8.84 -4.09
C PRO A 89 10.39 8.48 -2.71
N VAL A 90 10.91 9.46 -1.96
CA VAL A 90 11.47 9.21 -0.62
C VAL A 90 10.39 8.62 0.29
N THR A 91 9.20 9.21 0.31
CA THR A 91 8.09 8.73 1.14
C THR A 91 7.67 7.31 0.73
N ILE A 92 7.63 7.02 -0.57
CA ILE A 92 7.30 5.68 -1.09
C ILE A 92 8.34 4.66 -0.61
N ILE A 93 9.64 4.98 -0.68
CA ILE A 93 10.72 4.09 -0.24
C ILE A 93 10.55 3.74 1.25
N PHE A 94 10.37 4.76 2.11
CA PHE A 94 10.20 4.53 3.54
C PHE A 94 8.92 3.75 3.87
N TYR A 95 7.83 4.01 3.15
CA TYR A 95 6.60 3.23 3.27
C TYR A 95 6.83 1.75 2.96
N LEU A 96 7.56 1.43 1.89
CA LEU A 96 7.88 0.05 1.53
C LEU A 96 8.76 -0.65 2.58
N ILE A 97 9.77 0.06 3.09
CA ILE A 97 10.62 -0.44 4.18
C ILE A 97 9.78 -0.72 5.43
N ALA A 98 8.81 0.14 5.75
CA ALA A 98 7.90 -0.07 6.86
C ALA A 98 7.08 -1.36 6.71
N GLN A 99 6.52 -1.60 5.53
CA GLN A 99 5.76 -2.82 5.24
C GLN A 99 6.62 -4.07 5.44
N TYR A 100 7.85 -4.08 4.92
CA TYR A 100 8.77 -5.22 5.10
C TYR A 100 9.23 -5.39 6.55
N ALA A 101 9.50 -4.30 7.28
CA ALA A 101 9.89 -4.37 8.69
C ALA A 101 8.76 -4.95 9.56
N VAL A 102 7.52 -4.56 9.30
CA VAL A 102 6.33 -5.14 9.96
C VAL A 102 6.25 -6.65 9.71
N ILE A 103 6.47 -7.10 8.47
CA ILE A 103 6.47 -8.54 8.13
C ILE A 103 7.60 -9.26 8.88
N TYR A 104 8.82 -8.71 8.93
CA TYR A 104 9.92 -9.31 9.69
C TYR A 104 9.64 -9.44 11.19
N ILE A 105 8.97 -8.46 11.80
CA ILE A 105 8.65 -8.47 13.22
C ILE A 105 7.56 -9.49 13.55
N VAL A 106 6.52 -9.56 12.72
CA VAL A 106 5.36 -10.41 12.97
C VAL A 106 5.63 -11.86 12.59
N ASN A 107 6.24 -12.09 11.43
CA ASN A 107 6.37 -13.44 10.86
C ASN A 107 7.70 -14.14 11.18
N TYR A 108 8.70 -13.41 11.68
CA TYR A 108 10.04 -13.91 11.98
C TYR A 108 10.58 -13.47 13.35
N ASP A 109 9.73 -12.87 14.19
CA ASP A 109 10.06 -12.46 15.56
C ASP A 109 11.33 -11.59 15.70
N LYS A 110 11.73 -10.88 14.63
CA LYS A 110 12.96 -10.08 14.64
C LYS A 110 12.84 -8.87 15.56
N HIS A 111 13.95 -8.49 16.19
CA HIS A 111 14.04 -7.25 16.96
C HIS A 111 13.93 -6.02 16.02
N ILE A 112 13.37 -4.91 16.52
CA ILE A 112 13.05 -3.70 15.75
C ILE A 112 14.21 -3.22 14.86
N ALA A 113 15.39 -3.02 15.45
CA ALA A 113 16.58 -2.56 14.73
C ALA A 113 17.01 -3.53 13.60
N GLN A 114 16.94 -4.82 13.87
CA GLN A 114 17.30 -5.84 12.89
C GLN A 114 16.24 -5.94 11.78
N ALA A 115 14.96 -5.83 12.13
CA ALA A 115 13.87 -5.81 11.15
C ALA A 115 13.97 -4.63 10.19
N ILE A 116 14.30 -3.43 10.67
CA ILE A 116 14.52 -2.25 9.82
C ILE A 116 15.75 -2.44 8.92
N LYS A 117 16.87 -2.93 9.49
CA LYS A 117 18.10 -3.18 8.72
C LYS A 117 17.86 -4.20 7.60
N ASP A 118 17.17 -5.30 7.92
CA ASP A 118 16.89 -6.36 6.97
C ASP A 118 15.85 -5.91 5.92
N ALA A 119 14.86 -5.11 6.31
CA ALA A 119 13.91 -4.50 5.39
C ALA A 119 14.60 -3.53 4.41
N TRP A 120 15.54 -2.72 4.90
CA TRP A 120 16.36 -1.85 4.06
C TRP A 120 17.19 -2.65 3.06
N LEU A 121 17.89 -3.69 3.53
CA LEU A 121 18.71 -4.55 2.67
C LEU A 121 17.87 -5.25 1.60
N LEU A 122 16.71 -5.77 1.98
CA LEU A 122 15.78 -6.46 1.09
C LEU A 122 15.24 -5.52 0.00
N PHE A 123 14.86 -4.30 0.41
CA PHE A 123 14.42 -3.26 -0.51
C PHE A 123 15.55 -2.83 -1.45
N ALA A 124 16.74 -2.50 -0.94
CA ALA A 124 17.87 -2.05 -1.76
C ALA A 124 18.27 -3.11 -2.82
N LYS A 125 18.21 -4.40 -2.47
CA LYS A 125 18.49 -5.49 -3.40
C LYS A 125 17.40 -5.68 -4.47
N ASN A 126 16.14 -5.40 -4.15
CA ASN A 126 14.98 -5.69 -5.00
C ASN A 126 14.08 -4.47 -5.24
N TRP A 127 14.69 -3.29 -5.34
CA TRP A 127 13.94 -2.03 -5.36
C TRP A 127 13.03 -1.92 -6.59
N ILE A 128 13.50 -2.40 -7.76
CA ILE A 128 12.73 -2.41 -9.02
C ILE A 128 11.46 -3.25 -8.88
N VAL A 129 11.58 -4.47 -8.33
CA VAL A 129 10.43 -5.38 -8.15
C VAL A 129 9.44 -4.79 -7.15
N SER A 130 9.94 -4.14 -6.10
CA SER A 130 9.10 -3.47 -5.10
C SER A 130 8.33 -2.28 -5.68
N LEU A 131 8.97 -1.48 -6.54
CA LEU A 131 8.31 -0.38 -7.25
C LEU A 131 7.32 -0.88 -8.30
N GLU A 132 7.63 -1.96 -9.02
CA GLU A 132 6.70 -2.59 -9.97
C GLU A 132 5.41 -3.03 -9.26
N ALA A 133 5.54 -3.72 -8.12
CA ALA A 133 4.39 -4.12 -7.31
C ALA A 133 3.62 -2.91 -6.76
N GLY A 134 4.32 -1.87 -6.28
CA GLY A 134 3.71 -0.63 -5.81
C GLY A 134 2.94 0.10 -6.91
N PHE A 135 3.48 0.14 -8.12
CA PHE A 135 2.82 0.74 -9.29
C PHE A 135 1.60 -0.07 -9.73
N LEU A 136 1.68 -1.40 -9.72
CA LEU A 136 0.51 -2.25 -9.98
C LEU A 136 -0.58 -2.05 -8.93
N LEU A 137 -0.23 -1.96 -7.65
CA LEU A 137 -1.17 -1.65 -6.57
C LEU A 137 -1.81 -0.27 -6.74
N LEU A 138 -1.06 0.72 -7.22
CA LEU A 138 -1.60 2.05 -7.55
C LEU A 138 -2.64 1.97 -8.68
N LEU A 139 -2.35 1.26 -9.76
CA LEU A 139 -3.30 1.07 -10.87
C LEU A 139 -4.57 0.37 -10.40
N ILE A 140 -4.42 -0.71 -9.61
CA ILE A 140 -5.56 -1.43 -9.04
C ILE A 140 -6.36 -0.49 -8.13
N ASN A 141 -5.71 0.32 -7.30
CA ASN A 141 -6.37 1.28 -6.41
C ASN A 141 -7.22 2.29 -7.19
N ILE A 142 -6.71 2.82 -8.30
CA ILE A 142 -7.46 3.75 -9.15
C ILE A 142 -8.71 3.05 -9.69
N ILE A 143 -8.56 1.83 -10.23
CA ILE A 143 -9.68 1.05 -10.79
C ILE A 143 -10.73 0.74 -9.70
N THR A 144 -10.31 0.26 -8.53
CA THR A 144 -11.23 -0.09 -7.44
C THR A 144 -11.91 1.14 -6.85
N SER A 145 -11.23 2.29 -6.83
CA SER A 145 -11.81 3.55 -6.37
C SER A 145 -12.85 4.10 -7.35
N ILE A 146 -12.59 4.00 -8.67
CA ILE A 146 -13.60 4.35 -9.69
C ILE A 146 -14.81 3.43 -9.56
N LEU A 147 -14.59 2.13 -9.36
CA LEU A 147 -15.67 1.16 -9.14
C LEU A 147 -16.47 1.48 -7.88
N LEU A 148 -15.81 1.86 -6.78
CA LEU A 148 -16.47 2.29 -5.55
C LEU A 148 -17.38 3.50 -5.80
N VAL A 149 -16.90 4.51 -6.53
CA VAL A 149 -17.73 5.69 -6.88
C VAL A 149 -18.96 5.28 -7.69
N ALA A 150 -18.80 4.38 -8.68
CA ALA A 150 -19.92 3.87 -9.44
C ALA A 150 -20.95 3.12 -8.55
N VAL A 151 -20.48 2.27 -7.64
CA VAL A 151 -21.33 1.56 -6.67
C VAL A 151 -22.05 2.53 -5.74
N VAL A 152 -21.37 3.56 -5.25
CA VAL A 152 -21.97 4.62 -4.41
C VAL A 152 -23.08 5.34 -5.17
N ILE A 153 -22.86 5.72 -6.43
CA ILE A 153 -23.87 6.39 -7.26
C ILE A 153 -25.09 5.49 -7.44
N VAL A 154 -24.89 4.22 -7.82
CA VAL A 154 -25.99 3.26 -8.02
C VAL A 154 -26.76 3.02 -6.73
N LEU A 155 -26.07 2.88 -5.60
CA LEU A 155 -26.70 2.71 -4.30
C LEU A 155 -27.41 3.98 -3.80
N ALA A 156 -26.97 5.17 -4.20
CA ALA A 156 -27.63 6.42 -3.83
C ALA A 156 -28.98 6.60 -4.52
N LEU A 157 -29.16 6.08 -5.75
CA LEU A 157 -30.41 6.20 -6.51
C LEU A 157 -31.66 5.77 -5.72
N PRO A 158 -31.75 4.56 -5.11
CA PRO A 158 -32.92 4.18 -4.34
C PRO A 158 -33.18 5.11 -3.14
N PHE A 159 -32.14 5.63 -2.47
CA PHE A 159 -32.33 6.58 -1.37
C PHE A 159 -32.84 7.94 -1.85
N VAL A 160 -32.39 8.40 -3.02
CA VAL A 160 -32.91 9.63 -3.65
C VAL A 160 -34.38 9.44 -4.01
N MET A 161 -34.75 8.31 -4.63
CA MET A 161 -36.15 8.00 -4.96
C MET A 161 -37.03 7.93 -3.71
N LEU A 162 -36.58 7.25 -2.65
CA LEU A 162 -37.29 7.20 -1.36
C LEU A 162 -37.41 8.58 -0.71
N GLY A 163 -36.38 9.42 -0.82
CA GLY A 163 -36.41 10.80 -0.32
C GLY A 163 -37.42 11.67 -1.05
N LEU A 164 -37.51 11.54 -2.38
CA LEU A 164 -38.53 12.22 -3.18
C LEU A 164 -39.94 11.76 -2.81
N LEU A 165 -40.15 10.45 -2.63
CA LEU A 165 -41.43 9.90 -2.16
C LEU A 165 -41.79 10.44 -0.77
N ALA A 166 -40.83 10.53 0.14
CA ALA A 166 -41.05 11.08 1.48
C ALA A 166 -41.46 12.55 1.46
N SER A 167 -40.85 13.33 0.57
CA SER A 167 -41.22 14.73 0.34
C SER A 167 -42.61 14.85 -0.28
N ALA A 168 -42.97 13.99 -1.24
CA ALA A 168 -44.30 13.99 -1.86
C ALA A 168 -45.42 13.63 -0.86
N LEU A 169 -45.12 12.78 0.13
CA LEU A 169 -46.03 12.43 1.22
C LEU A 169 -46.08 13.47 2.36
N ALA A 170 -45.30 14.54 2.28
CA ALA A 170 -45.14 15.57 3.32
C ALA A 170 -44.82 15.00 4.73
N SER A 171 -44.21 13.81 4.80
CA SER A 171 -43.90 13.13 6.06
C SER A 171 -42.47 13.42 6.48
N ASN A 172 -42.30 14.34 7.42
CA ASN A 172 -40.99 14.71 7.95
C ASN A 172 -40.28 13.50 8.60
N GLY A 173 -41.02 12.66 9.32
CA GLY A 173 -40.46 11.47 9.98
C GLY A 173 -39.89 10.45 8.99
N PHE A 174 -40.59 10.19 7.88
CA PHE A 174 -40.13 9.26 6.86
C PHE A 174 -38.90 9.79 6.12
N LEU A 175 -38.84 11.10 5.86
CA LEU A 175 -37.68 11.75 5.24
C LEU A 175 -36.41 11.57 6.09
N TRP A 176 -36.48 11.87 7.40
CA TRP A 176 -35.32 11.67 8.29
C TRP A 176 -34.90 10.22 8.39
N PHE A 177 -35.85 9.28 8.42
CA PHE A 177 -35.55 7.86 8.40
C PHE A 177 -34.74 7.45 7.15
N VAL A 178 -35.15 7.88 5.95
CA VAL A 178 -34.45 7.59 4.70
C VAL A 178 -33.04 8.20 4.70
N ILE A 179 -32.87 9.44 5.18
CA ILE A 179 -31.56 10.09 5.27
C ILE A 179 -30.62 9.32 6.19
N ILE A 180 -31.08 8.97 7.40
CA ILE A 180 -30.27 8.23 8.37
C ILE A 180 -29.87 6.86 7.80
N LEU A 181 -30.82 6.15 7.19
CA LEU A 181 -30.55 4.84 6.58
C LEU A 181 -29.55 4.96 5.42
N GLY A 182 -29.65 6.01 4.59
CA GLY A 182 -28.70 6.29 3.51
C GLY A 182 -27.29 6.54 4.03
N ILE A 183 -27.16 7.38 5.07
CA ILE A 183 -25.87 7.67 5.72
C ILE A 183 -25.25 6.39 6.31
N LEU A 184 -26.05 5.60 7.04
CA LEU A 184 -25.56 4.34 7.62
C LEU A 184 -25.10 3.35 6.54
N THR A 185 -25.84 3.24 5.45
CA THR A 185 -25.48 2.37 4.31
C THR A 185 -24.19 2.84 3.65
N PHE A 186 -24.03 4.15 3.45
CA PHE A 186 -22.81 4.74 2.88
C PHE A 186 -21.60 4.50 3.78
N ILE A 187 -21.74 4.75 5.09
CA ILE A 187 -20.69 4.47 6.07
C ILE A 187 -20.31 2.97 6.02
N ALA A 188 -21.30 2.07 6.10
CA ALA A 188 -21.04 0.63 6.05
C ALA A 188 -20.26 0.22 4.79
N LEU A 189 -20.63 0.77 3.62
CA LEU A 189 -19.92 0.52 2.37
C LEU A 189 -18.46 0.99 2.42
N LEU A 190 -18.19 2.20 2.93
CA LEU A 190 -16.83 2.73 3.05
C LEU A 190 -15.97 1.87 3.99
N PHE A 191 -16.53 1.43 5.12
CA PHE A 191 -15.83 0.55 6.05
C PHE A 191 -15.51 -0.81 5.42
N LEU A 192 -16.47 -1.41 4.70
CA LEU A 192 -16.25 -2.69 4.00
C LEU A 192 -15.20 -2.56 2.91
N TYR A 193 -15.27 -1.52 2.08
CA TYR A 193 -14.27 -1.24 1.05
C TYR A 193 -12.88 -1.03 1.67
N GLY A 194 -12.77 -0.16 2.68
CA GLY A 194 -11.50 0.12 3.34
C GLY A 194 -10.89 -1.12 3.99
N ALA A 195 -11.70 -1.96 4.62
CA ALA A 195 -11.25 -3.22 5.21
C ALA A 195 -10.77 -4.22 4.14
N ALA A 196 -11.56 -4.46 3.09
CA ALA A 196 -11.20 -5.36 1.99
C ALA A 196 -9.93 -4.89 1.27
N TRP A 197 -9.83 -3.58 1.02
CA TRP A 197 -8.67 -2.95 0.39
C TRP A 197 -7.40 -3.13 1.22
N ASN A 198 -7.49 -2.88 2.53
CA ASN A 198 -6.35 -3.05 3.43
C ASN A 198 -5.87 -4.50 3.48
N VAL A 199 -6.78 -5.48 3.58
CA VAL A 199 -6.43 -6.91 3.56
C VAL A 199 -5.76 -7.30 2.24
N PHE A 200 -6.30 -6.83 1.12
CA PHE A 200 -5.71 -7.07 -0.20
C PHE A 200 -4.29 -6.51 -0.30
N GLN A 201 -4.10 -5.25 0.12
CA GLN A 201 -2.81 -4.58 0.05
C GLN A 201 -1.76 -5.29 0.91
N VAL A 202 -2.07 -5.62 2.16
CA VAL A 202 -1.17 -6.35 3.06
C VAL A 202 -0.85 -7.74 2.50
N SER A 203 -1.82 -8.44 1.92
CA SER A 203 -1.63 -9.76 1.31
C SER A 203 -0.65 -9.73 0.13
N VAL A 204 -0.76 -8.72 -0.73
CA VAL A 204 0.18 -8.54 -1.86
C VAL A 204 1.60 -8.30 -1.36
N TRP A 205 1.77 -7.47 -0.32
CA TRP A 205 3.09 -7.21 0.24
C TRP A 205 3.72 -8.45 0.90
N ILE A 206 2.93 -9.25 1.60
CA ILE A 206 3.40 -10.51 2.19
C ILE A 206 3.81 -11.50 1.10
N GLN A 207 2.98 -11.69 0.07
CA GLN A 207 3.32 -12.58 -1.05
C GLN A 207 4.56 -12.10 -1.81
N LEU A 208 4.70 -10.79 -2.02
CA LEU A 208 5.90 -10.22 -2.63
C LEU A 208 7.12 -10.48 -1.75
N PHE A 209 7.01 -10.21 -0.45
CA PHE A 209 8.05 -10.45 0.54
C PHE A 209 8.51 -11.92 0.52
N GLU A 210 7.59 -12.88 0.55
CA GLU A 210 7.92 -14.30 0.52
C GLU A 210 8.61 -14.68 -0.80
N ARG A 211 8.13 -14.14 -1.93
CA ARG A 211 8.75 -14.34 -3.25
C ARG A 211 10.20 -13.82 -3.31
N ILE A 212 10.46 -12.60 -2.85
CA ILE A 212 11.81 -12.00 -2.89
C ILE A 212 12.76 -12.58 -1.84
N THR A 213 12.24 -13.17 -0.76
CA THR A 213 13.05 -13.80 0.29
C THR A 213 13.32 -15.29 0.00
N GLY A 214 12.39 -15.97 -0.66
CA GLY A 214 12.49 -17.40 -1.02
C GLY A 214 13.28 -17.71 -2.30
N GLY A 215 13.73 -16.70 -3.05
CA GLY A 215 14.56 -16.88 -4.25
C GLY A 215 14.80 -15.58 -5.02
N VAL A 216 15.68 -15.62 -6.03
CA VAL A 216 15.95 -14.46 -6.90
C VAL A 216 14.80 -14.32 -7.90
N VAL A 217 13.82 -13.49 -7.58
CA VAL A 217 12.72 -13.20 -8.51
C VAL A 217 13.15 -12.07 -9.44
N TYR A 218 13.40 -12.42 -10.71
CA TYR A 218 13.65 -11.45 -11.77
C TYR A 218 12.37 -10.65 -12.06
N SER A 219 12.48 -9.33 -12.20
CA SER A 219 11.36 -8.45 -12.55
C SER A 219 10.69 -8.92 -13.84
N LYS A 220 9.35 -8.93 -13.88
CA LYS A 220 8.63 -9.29 -15.10
C LYS A 220 8.90 -8.26 -16.20
N ILE A 221 9.08 -6.99 -15.83
CA ILE A 221 9.49 -5.93 -16.77
C ILE A 221 10.87 -6.23 -17.34
N LEU A 222 11.83 -6.69 -16.55
CA LEU A 222 13.17 -7.05 -17.05
C LEU A 222 13.10 -8.23 -18.04
N ARG A 223 12.24 -9.23 -17.75
CA ARG A 223 11.99 -10.34 -18.67
C ARG A 223 11.33 -9.89 -19.97
N TRP A 224 10.40 -8.95 -19.92
CA TRP A 224 9.76 -8.39 -21.11
C TRP A 224 10.72 -7.49 -21.88
N ALA A 225 11.52 -6.67 -21.20
CA ALA A 225 12.56 -5.85 -21.81
C ALA A 225 13.61 -6.73 -22.50
N VAL A 226 14.07 -7.81 -21.87
CA VAL A 226 14.98 -8.80 -22.47
C VAL A 226 14.30 -9.61 -23.58
N ALA A 227 13.00 -9.91 -23.49
CA ALA A 227 12.28 -10.56 -24.58
C ALA A 227 12.09 -9.63 -25.80
N LEU A 228 11.98 -8.32 -25.55
CA LEU A 228 11.85 -7.29 -26.59
C LEU A 228 13.20 -6.90 -27.21
N THR A 229 14.31 -6.98 -26.44
CA THR A 229 15.67 -6.72 -26.95
C THR A 229 16.42 -7.97 -27.40
N GLY A 230 15.98 -9.16 -26.96
CA GLY A 230 16.58 -10.48 -27.23
C GLY A 230 15.88 -11.26 -28.35
N GLY A 231 15.36 -10.57 -29.35
CA GLY A 231 14.82 -11.19 -30.55
C GLY A 231 15.92 -11.84 -31.40
N LYS A 232 15.93 -13.19 -31.41
CA LYS A 232 16.60 -14.08 -32.38
C LYS A 232 18.14 -14.11 -32.39
N SER A 233 18.76 -14.93 -31.53
CA SER A 233 20.07 -15.54 -31.88
C SER A 233 20.45 -16.84 -31.15
N ALA A 234 19.58 -17.45 -30.34
CA ALA A 234 19.94 -18.63 -29.55
C ALA A 234 19.11 -19.90 -29.83
N GLN A 235 18.54 -20.03 -31.04
CA GLN A 235 17.79 -21.25 -31.40
C GLN A 235 18.01 -21.76 -32.84
N SER A 236 19.12 -21.36 -33.49
CA SER A 236 19.54 -21.92 -34.78
C SER A 236 20.93 -22.56 -34.77
N GLY A 237 21.59 -22.67 -33.61
CA GLY A 237 22.95 -23.20 -33.50
C GLY A 237 23.05 -24.62 -32.90
N SER A 238 21.93 -25.29 -32.64
CA SER A 238 21.93 -26.62 -31.99
C SER A 238 21.18 -27.70 -32.78
N LEU A 239 20.92 -27.46 -34.08
CA LEU A 239 20.27 -28.44 -34.96
C LEU A 239 21.10 -28.83 -36.20
N SER A 240 22.33 -28.30 -36.36
CA SER A 240 23.24 -28.71 -37.45
C SER A 240 24.28 -29.75 -37.03
N ASP A 241 24.68 -29.80 -35.75
CA ASP A 241 25.86 -30.58 -35.36
C ASP A 241 25.54 -32.03 -34.95
N GLU A 242 24.25 -32.42 -34.93
CA GLU A 242 23.79 -33.76 -34.57
C GLU A 242 23.38 -34.62 -35.78
N GLN A 243 23.55 -34.12 -37.01
CA GLN A 243 23.23 -34.84 -38.25
C GLN A 243 24.46 -35.29 -39.06
N GLU A 244 25.69 -35.01 -38.61
CA GLU A 244 26.93 -35.45 -39.30
C GLU A 244 27.65 -36.61 -38.58
N LYS A 245 26.90 -37.39 -37.79
CA LYS A 245 27.38 -38.62 -37.14
C LYS A 245 26.37 -39.75 -37.20
N LYS A 246 25.86 -40.05 -38.39
CA LYS A 246 25.31 -41.37 -38.74
C LYS A 246 25.62 -41.72 -40.19
#